data_AF-A0AB33E7M3-F1
#
_entry.id   AF-A0AB33E7M3-F1
#
_cell.length_a   1.000
_cell.length_b   1.000
_cell.length_c   1.000
_cell.angle_alpha   90.00
_cell.angle_beta   90.00
_cell.angle_gamma   90.00
#
_symmetry.space_group_name_H-M   'P 1'
#
loop_
_entity.id
_entity.type
_entity.pdbx_description
1 polymer ?
#
loop_
_entity_poly.entity_id
_entity_poly.type
_entity_poly.pdbx_seq_one_letter_code
_entity_poly.pdbx_strand_id
1 'polypeptide(L)'
;MNSFESYGPGKARAKDRLEHTKSHLDGGFDVDGYIVNIESNQGNPVACAGRLSSYAFAKGIYAWFEGADLEVMKNWFYVSGCLHKYQFMLQSDKMNLLPKTMDFMRALVSDNASLIDWFCHCSEIVDEKRVQSTTTADFLAYQIILAVKGDFSQLVERCLRMSANPPKGPKKMFLLDNDFFMALANGDVAGMEAALIELTSPASIKKRLSIESGFSEGLISTFGVIYAKIAWRHGYEVRVDTPYIPVEWLPVKPLANYNPIYSFLK
;
A
#
# COMPACT_ATOMS: atom_id res chain seq x y z
N MET A 1 1.86 10.37 -22.42
CA MET A 1 0.82 11.35 -22.00
C MET A 1 -0.29 10.56 -21.35
N ASN A 2 -0.26 10.43 -20.01
CA ASN A 2 -1.29 9.69 -19.29
C ASN A 2 -2.59 10.47 -19.35
N SER A 3 -3.56 9.90 -20.05
CA SER A 3 -4.86 10.51 -20.24
C SER A 3 -5.70 10.27 -18.99
N PHE A 4 -5.77 11.26 -18.10
CA PHE A 4 -6.67 11.24 -16.93
C PHE A 4 -8.17 11.20 -17.30
N GLU A 5 -8.53 11.07 -18.58
CA GLU A 5 -9.92 10.99 -19.03
C GLU A 5 -10.66 9.77 -18.46
N SER A 6 -9.95 8.65 -18.25
CA SER A 6 -10.52 7.43 -17.66
C SER A 6 -11.05 7.64 -16.23
N TYR A 7 -10.59 8.68 -15.52
CA TYR A 7 -11.08 9.03 -14.19
C TYR A 7 -12.47 9.66 -14.17
N GLY A 8 -13.00 10.07 -15.34
CA GLY A 8 -14.32 10.70 -15.46
C GLY A 8 -14.46 11.87 -14.48
N PRO A 9 -15.45 11.85 -13.55
CA PRO A 9 -15.62 12.90 -12.54
C PRO A 9 -14.41 13.09 -11.59
N GLY A 10 -13.57 12.06 -11.42
CA GLY A 10 -12.36 12.12 -10.58
C GLY A 10 -11.17 12.82 -11.22
N LYS A 11 -11.24 13.16 -12.52
CA LYS A 11 -10.14 13.70 -13.32
C LYS A 11 -9.49 14.95 -12.71
N ALA A 12 -10.28 15.92 -12.25
CA ALA A 12 -9.74 17.15 -11.67
C ALA A 12 -8.90 16.83 -10.42
N ARG A 13 -9.44 16.01 -9.52
CA ARG A 13 -8.72 15.58 -8.31
C ARG A 13 -7.45 14.79 -8.62
N ALA A 14 -7.48 13.91 -9.63
CA ALA A 14 -6.30 13.15 -10.04
C ALA A 14 -5.18 14.10 -10.51
N LYS A 15 -5.51 15.11 -11.32
CA LYS A 15 -4.57 16.15 -11.77
C LYS A 15 -4.03 16.97 -10.60
N ASP A 16 -4.91 17.48 -9.74
CA ASP A 16 -4.52 18.27 -8.56
C ASP A 16 -3.57 17.46 -7.66
N ARG A 17 -3.81 16.15 -7.50
CA ARG A 17 -2.92 15.28 -6.71
C ARG A 17 -1.55 15.12 -7.36
N LEU A 18 -1.48 14.97 -8.68
CA LEU A 18 -0.19 14.86 -9.37
C LEU A 18 0.60 16.17 -9.27
N GLU A 19 -0.07 17.32 -9.45
CA GLU A 19 0.53 18.65 -9.28
C GLU A 19 1.02 18.88 -7.85
N HIS A 20 0.21 18.50 -6.85
CA HIS A 20 0.60 18.52 -5.45
C HIS A 20 1.85 17.66 -5.20
N THR A 21 1.88 16.43 -5.72
CA THR A 21 3.04 15.53 -5.64
C THR A 21 4.29 16.19 -6.25
N LYS A 22 4.15 16.78 -7.43
CA LYS A 22 5.25 17.49 -8.11
C LYS A 22 5.77 18.66 -7.27
N SER A 23 4.89 19.49 -6.71
CA SER A 23 5.28 20.63 -5.87
C SER A 23 6.12 20.22 -4.66
N HIS A 24 5.82 19.05 -4.06
CA HIS A 24 6.63 18.49 -2.99
C HIS A 24 7.99 18.00 -3.48
N LEU A 25 8.06 17.38 -4.67
CA LEU A 25 9.33 16.95 -5.26
C LEU A 25 10.25 18.11 -5.64
N ASP A 26 9.68 19.25 -6.07
CA ASP A 26 10.42 20.44 -6.54
C ASP A 26 10.97 21.33 -5.40
N GLY A 27 10.72 20.99 -4.13
CA GLY A 27 11.26 21.77 -3.00
C GLY A 27 10.64 21.51 -1.63
N GLY A 28 9.71 20.58 -1.50
CA GLY A 28 9.05 20.23 -0.24
C GLY A 28 9.83 19.23 0.64
N PHE A 29 10.95 18.71 0.17
CA PHE A 29 11.80 17.75 0.90
C PHE A 29 13.25 18.25 1.00
N ASP A 30 13.79 18.21 2.22
CA ASP A 30 15.21 18.43 2.49
C ASP A 30 15.98 17.10 2.40
N VAL A 31 16.06 16.55 1.18
CA VAL A 31 16.61 15.20 0.93
C VAL A 31 18.06 15.09 1.44
N ASP A 32 18.90 16.07 1.11
CA ASP A 32 20.31 16.08 1.50
C ASP A 32 20.45 16.20 3.03
N GLY A 33 19.68 17.09 3.68
CA GLY A 33 19.67 17.20 5.13
C GLY A 33 19.21 15.92 5.83
N TYR A 34 18.20 15.23 5.29
CA TYR A 34 17.76 13.94 5.84
C TYR A 34 18.85 12.87 5.72
N ILE A 35 19.56 12.80 4.60
CA ILE A 35 20.69 11.86 4.40
C ILE A 35 21.79 12.16 5.40
N VAL A 36 22.24 13.42 5.50
CA VAL A 36 23.28 13.84 6.44
C VAL A 36 22.90 13.50 7.88
N ASN A 37 21.66 13.78 8.28
CA ASN A 37 21.18 13.47 9.63
C ASN A 37 21.17 11.97 9.93
N ILE A 38 20.83 11.12 8.95
CA ILE A 38 20.88 9.66 9.12
C ILE A 38 22.33 9.18 9.24
N GLU A 39 23.21 9.58 8.32
CA GLU A 39 24.59 9.08 8.26
C GLU A 39 25.45 9.59 9.42
N SER A 40 25.16 10.79 9.93
CA SER A 40 25.85 11.38 11.09
C SER A 40 25.14 11.13 12.43
N ASN A 41 24.00 10.43 12.42
CA ASN A 41 23.16 10.17 13.59
C ASN A 41 22.77 11.46 14.35
N GLN A 42 22.34 12.49 13.62
CA GLN A 42 21.93 13.79 14.16
C GLN A 42 20.41 13.96 14.12
N GLY A 43 19.88 14.74 15.08
CA GLY A 43 18.45 15.03 15.17
C GLY A 43 17.61 13.78 15.42
N ASN A 44 16.70 13.46 14.50
CA ASN A 44 15.85 12.28 14.57
C ASN A 44 15.97 11.45 13.28
N PRO A 45 16.92 10.48 13.22
CA PRO A 45 17.13 9.62 12.07
C PRO A 45 15.90 8.80 11.66
N VAL A 46 15.06 8.39 12.63
CA VAL A 46 13.81 7.68 12.39
C VAL A 46 12.85 8.56 11.58
N ALA A 47 12.69 9.82 11.98
CA ALA A 47 11.87 10.79 11.25
C ALA A 47 12.45 11.09 9.86
N CYS A 48 13.78 11.24 9.75
CA CYS A 48 14.45 11.46 8.47
C CYS A 48 14.23 10.29 7.49
N ALA A 49 14.34 9.04 7.96
CA ALA A 49 14.05 7.86 7.17
C ALA A 49 12.59 7.83 6.69
N GLY A 50 11.64 8.20 7.55
CA GLY A 50 10.23 8.34 7.19
C GLY A 50 9.97 9.41 6.12
N ARG A 51 10.68 10.56 6.20
CA ARG A 51 10.60 11.62 5.20
C ARG A 51 11.21 11.20 3.87
N LEU A 52 12.36 10.52 3.87
CA LEU A 52 12.94 9.94 2.66
C LEU A 52 12.04 8.85 2.07
N SER A 53 11.36 8.04 2.89
CA SER A 53 10.41 7.02 2.42
C SER A 53 9.24 7.67 1.69
N SER A 54 8.73 8.77 2.23
CA SER A 54 7.68 9.59 1.62
C SER A 54 8.14 10.23 0.30
N TYR A 55 9.36 10.77 0.26
CA TYR A 55 9.98 11.29 -0.97
C TYR A 55 10.10 10.21 -2.05
N ALA A 56 10.61 9.03 -1.68
CA ALA A 56 10.73 7.89 -2.59
C ALA A 56 9.35 7.44 -3.12
N PHE A 57 8.33 7.42 -2.26
CA PHE A 57 6.97 7.11 -2.70
C PHE A 57 6.43 8.14 -3.70
N ALA A 58 6.60 9.44 -3.42
CA ALA A 58 6.22 10.52 -4.32
C ALA A 58 6.95 10.43 -5.67
N LYS A 59 8.25 10.11 -5.69
CA LYS A 59 9.03 9.87 -6.92
C LYS A 59 8.46 8.72 -7.74
N GLY A 60 8.08 7.62 -7.08
CA GLY A 60 7.46 6.48 -7.75
C GLY A 60 6.12 6.82 -8.36
N ILE A 61 5.21 7.44 -7.59
CA ILE A 61 3.91 7.91 -8.09
C ILE A 61 4.10 8.84 -9.28
N TYR A 62 4.99 9.83 -9.18
CA TYR A 62 5.24 10.78 -10.27
C TYR A 62 5.80 10.10 -11.52
N ALA A 63 6.75 9.17 -11.38
CA ALA A 63 7.31 8.43 -12.51
C ALA A 63 6.24 7.66 -13.30
N TRP A 64 5.28 7.03 -12.60
CA TRP A 64 4.17 6.36 -13.26
C TRP A 64 3.18 7.33 -13.87
N PHE A 65 2.65 8.30 -13.11
CA PHE A 65 1.54 9.14 -13.56
C PHE A 65 1.96 10.25 -14.54
N GLU A 66 3.20 10.69 -14.53
CA GLU A 66 3.74 11.62 -15.54
C GLU A 66 4.30 10.85 -16.76
N GLY A 67 5.16 9.86 -16.50
CA GLY A 67 6.00 9.23 -17.52
C GLY A 67 5.53 7.86 -18.01
N ALA A 68 4.56 7.23 -17.34
CA ALA A 68 4.21 5.81 -17.53
C ALA A 68 5.42 4.86 -17.34
N ASP A 69 6.38 5.26 -16.49
CA ASP A 69 7.62 4.51 -16.29
C ASP A 69 7.47 3.51 -15.14
N LEU A 70 7.11 2.28 -15.49
CA LEU A 70 6.90 1.19 -14.54
C LEU A 70 8.20 0.80 -13.82
N GLU A 71 9.32 0.74 -14.54
CA GLU A 71 10.59 0.28 -13.96
C GLU A 71 11.12 1.28 -12.93
N VAL A 72 11.12 2.57 -13.27
CA VAL A 72 11.52 3.64 -12.35
C VAL A 72 10.58 3.70 -11.15
N MET A 73 9.26 3.58 -11.37
CA MET A 73 8.30 3.52 -10.26
C MET A 73 8.60 2.36 -9.31
N LYS A 74 8.79 1.14 -9.84
CA LYS A 74 9.06 -0.04 -9.02
C LYS A 74 10.35 0.09 -8.22
N ASN A 75 11.40 0.68 -8.80
CA ASN A 75 12.63 0.94 -8.07
C ASN A 75 12.42 1.93 -6.92
N TRP A 76 11.68 3.02 -7.15
CA TRP A 76 11.36 3.99 -6.10
C TRP A 76 10.46 3.41 -5.00
N PHE A 77 9.51 2.54 -5.35
CA PHE A 77 8.71 1.82 -4.37
C PHE A 77 9.54 0.84 -3.55
N TYR A 78 10.51 0.15 -4.17
CA TYR A 78 11.51 -0.65 -3.46
C TYR A 78 12.30 0.21 -2.46
N VAL A 79 12.88 1.33 -2.90
CA VAL A 79 13.65 2.25 -2.02
C VAL A 79 12.78 2.74 -0.86
N SER A 80 11.53 3.10 -1.14
CA SER A 80 10.58 3.52 -0.13
C SER A 80 10.32 2.43 0.92
N GLY A 81 10.17 1.17 0.48
CA GLY A 81 10.03 0.01 1.35
C GLY A 81 11.30 -0.29 2.17
N CYS A 82 12.49 -0.17 1.59
CA CYS A 82 13.76 -0.29 2.31
C CYS A 82 13.90 0.76 3.41
N LEU A 83 13.54 2.01 3.14
CA LEU A 83 13.56 3.09 4.13
C LEU A 83 12.55 2.85 5.26
N HIS A 84 11.38 2.31 4.94
CA HIS A 84 10.38 1.97 5.94
C HIS A 84 10.88 0.81 6.82
N LYS A 85 11.48 -0.23 6.23
CA LYS A 85 12.15 -1.30 6.98
C LYS A 85 13.26 -0.75 7.89
N TYR A 86 14.11 0.12 7.36
CA TYR A 86 15.19 0.76 8.11
C TYR A 86 14.65 1.58 9.29
N GLN A 87 13.56 2.32 9.10
CA GLN A 87 12.88 3.06 10.17
C GLN A 87 12.50 2.15 11.35
N PHE A 88 11.95 0.96 11.08
CA PHE A 88 11.61 0.00 12.14
C PHE A 88 12.82 -0.66 12.80
N MET A 89 13.93 -0.81 12.07
CA MET A 89 15.19 -1.28 12.66
C MET A 89 15.78 -0.26 13.65
N LEU A 90 15.57 1.03 13.39
CA LEU A 90 15.98 2.09 14.31
C LEU A 90 15.03 2.20 15.53
N GLN A 91 13.72 2.03 15.31
CA GLN A 91 12.72 2.12 16.37
C GLN A 91 11.50 1.25 16.07
N SER A 92 11.26 0.26 16.92
CA SER A 92 10.04 -0.56 16.86
C SER A 92 8.82 0.24 17.27
N ASP A 93 7.69 0.00 16.59
CA ASP A 93 6.39 0.54 16.97
C ASP A 93 5.29 -0.48 16.65
N LYS A 94 4.50 -0.85 17.65
CA LYS A 94 3.39 -1.83 17.55
C LYS A 94 2.02 -1.19 17.32
N MET A 95 1.93 0.14 17.35
CA MET A 95 0.67 0.87 17.15
C MET A 95 0.37 1.07 15.67
N ASN A 96 -0.89 1.33 15.31
CA ASN A 96 -1.28 1.73 13.95
C ASN A 96 -0.80 0.79 12.84
N LEU A 97 -1.15 -0.50 12.92
CA LEU A 97 -0.74 -1.50 11.93
C LEU A 97 -1.38 -1.25 10.55
N LEU A 98 -2.61 -0.71 10.51
CA LEU A 98 -3.28 -0.43 9.22
C LEU A 98 -2.50 0.56 8.34
N PRO A 99 -2.11 1.77 8.80
CA PRO A 99 -1.25 2.66 8.01
C PRO A 99 0.05 2.00 7.50
N LYS A 100 0.71 1.21 8.35
CA LYS A 100 1.93 0.48 7.96
C LYS A 100 1.67 -0.53 6.85
N THR A 101 0.50 -1.16 6.89
CA THR A 101 0.04 -2.09 5.85
C THR A 101 -0.40 -1.38 4.57
N MET A 102 -0.87 -0.14 4.64
CA MET A 102 -1.09 0.67 3.44
C MET A 102 0.23 1.03 2.76
N ASP A 103 1.24 1.41 3.54
CA ASP A 103 2.58 1.67 3.02
C ASP A 103 3.26 0.41 2.46
N PHE A 104 2.88 -0.77 2.94
CA PHE A 104 3.33 -2.06 2.40
C PHE A 104 2.93 -2.29 0.94
N MET A 105 1.94 -1.55 0.41
CA MET A 105 1.62 -1.54 -1.03
C MET A 105 2.88 -1.34 -1.89
N ARG A 106 3.80 -0.48 -1.43
CA ARG A 106 5.05 -0.16 -2.13
C ARG A 106 5.92 -1.41 -2.31
N ALA A 107 6.07 -2.21 -1.26
CA ALA A 107 6.80 -3.47 -1.35
C ALA A 107 6.09 -4.48 -2.25
N LEU A 108 4.76 -4.62 -2.14
CA LEU A 108 3.96 -5.51 -2.97
C LEU A 108 4.07 -5.17 -4.47
N VAL A 109 3.89 -3.90 -4.84
CA VAL A 109 3.93 -3.45 -6.24
C VAL A 109 5.35 -3.45 -6.80
N SER A 110 6.38 -3.24 -5.96
CA SER A 110 7.77 -3.41 -6.39
C SER A 110 8.07 -4.86 -6.80
N ASP A 111 7.30 -5.85 -6.30
CA ASP A 111 7.56 -7.29 -6.42
C ASP A 111 8.88 -7.74 -5.75
N ASN A 112 9.45 -6.95 -4.84
CA ASN A 112 10.65 -7.36 -4.11
C ASN A 112 10.32 -8.41 -3.04
N ALA A 113 10.71 -9.66 -3.28
CA ALA A 113 10.40 -10.78 -2.39
C ALA A 113 10.95 -10.61 -0.95
N SER A 114 12.14 -10.02 -0.79
CA SER A 114 12.76 -9.85 0.53
C SER A 114 12.01 -8.83 1.40
N LEU A 115 11.54 -7.73 0.81
CA LEU A 115 10.71 -6.76 1.53
C LEU A 115 9.33 -7.32 1.88
N ILE A 116 8.73 -8.08 0.96
CA ILE A 116 7.45 -8.77 1.19
C ILE A 116 7.59 -9.76 2.34
N ASP A 117 8.60 -10.61 2.29
CA ASP A 117 8.89 -11.60 3.32
C ASP A 117 9.15 -10.96 4.69
N TRP A 118 9.99 -9.91 4.73
CA TRP A 118 10.27 -9.20 5.98
C TRP A 118 9.00 -8.63 6.61
N PHE A 119 8.14 -7.96 5.84
CA PHE A 119 6.92 -7.36 6.38
C PHE A 119 5.96 -8.41 6.93
N CYS A 120 5.80 -9.53 6.22
CA CYS A 120 4.92 -10.63 6.63
C CYS A 120 5.38 -11.37 7.89
N HIS A 121 6.65 -11.24 8.26
CA HIS A 121 7.25 -11.94 9.41
C HIS A 121 7.73 -11.00 10.52
N CYS A 122 7.54 -9.69 10.38
CA CYS A 122 7.94 -8.73 11.41
C CYS A 122 6.93 -8.72 12.57
N SER A 123 7.18 -9.51 13.62
CA SER A 123 6.37 -9.49 14.85
C SER A 123 6.44 -8.16 15.60
N GLU A 124 7.52 -7.39 15.42
CA GLU A 124 7.74 -6.14 16.14
C GLU A 124 6.83 -4.98 15.73
N ILE A 125 6.09 -5.11 14.62
CA ILE A 125 5.08 -4.13 14.20
C ILE A 125 3.67 -4.51 14.62
N VAL A 126 3.47 -5.68 15.23
CA VAL A 126 2.16 -6.24 15.55
C VAL A 126 1.88 -6.14 17.05
N ASP A 127 0.76 -5.52 17.39
CA ASP A 127 0.14 -5.65 18.72
C ASP A 127 -0.85 -6.82 18.73
N GLU A 128 -0.49 -7.89 19.45
CA GLU A 128 -1.25 -9.13 19.53
C GLU A 128 -2.70 -8.92 20.01
N LYS A 129 -2.95 -7.99 20.93
CA LYS A 129 -4.31 -7.75 21.44
C LYS A 129 -5.15 -7.04 20.40
N ARG A 130 -4.57 -6.06 19.73
CA ARG A 130 -5.30 -5.21 18.77
C ARG A 130 -5.69 -5.97 17.51
N VAL A 131 -4.84 -6.88 17.02
CA VAL A 131 -5.16 -7.72 15.85
C VAL A 131 -6.23 -8.78 16.13
N GLN A 132 -6.57 -9.08 17.38
CA GLN A 132 -7.66 -10.01 17.70
C GLN A 132 -9.04 -9.35 17.80
N SER A 133 -9.11 -8.02 17.87
CA SER A 133 -10.38 -7.31 18.04
C SER A 133 -11.01 -6.87 16.72
N THR A 134 -12.13 -7.46 16.32
CA THR A 134 -12.87 -7.13 15.06
C THR A 134 -13.30 -5.67 14.94
N THR A 135 -13.19 -4.90 16.03
CA THR A 135 -13.54 -3.47 16.09
C THR A 135 -12.36 -2.54 15.80
N THR A 136 -11.14 -3.07 15.60
CA THR A 136 -9.94 -2.28 15.30
C THR A 136 -9.62 -2.30 13.81
N ALA A 137 -8.90 -1.28 13.35
CA ALA A 137 -8.30 -1.28 12.03
C ALA A 137 -7.17 -2.33 11.89
N ASP A 138 -6.52 -2.67 13.00
CA ASP A 138 -5.41 -3.62 13.02
C ASP A 138 -5.88 -5.06 12.79
N PHE A 139 -7.14 -5.37 13.10
CA PHE A 139 -7.76 -6.63 12.71
C PHE A 139 -7.79 -6.80 11.19
N LEU A 140 -8.18 -5.75 10.46
CA LEU A 140 -8.15 -5.73 8.99
C LEU A 140 -6.71 -5.83 8.48
N ALA A 141 -5.81 -5.02 9.04
CA ALA A 141 -4.40 -4.99 8.64
C ALA A 141 -3.75 -6.38 8.74
N TYR A 142 -4.04 -7.13 9.80
CA TYR A 142 -3.54 -8.48 9.95
C TYR A 142 -4.16 -9.47 8.94
N GLN A 143 -5.43 -9.30 8.55
CA GLN A 143 -6.02 -10.10 7.45
C GLN A 143 -5.26 -9.89 6.12
N ILE A 144 -4.83 -8.65 5.83
CA ILE A 144 -4.00 -8.37 4.66
C ILE A 144 -2.69 -9.16 4.73
N ILE A 145 -2.01 -9.17 5.88
CA ILE A 145 -0.78 -9.94 6.08
C ILE A 145 -1.01 -11.43 5.82
N LEU A 146 -2.08 -12.01 6.36
CA LEU A 146 -2.43 -13.43 6.13
C LEU A 146 -2.74 -13.72 4.67
N ALA A 147 -3.48 -12.82 4.02
CA ALA A 147 -3.80 -12.93 2.60
C ALA A 147 -2.52 -12.91 1.75
N VAL A 148 -1.54 -12.06 2.06
CA VAL A 148 -0.24 -12.06 1.37
C VAL A 148 0.53 -13.36 1.60
N LYS A 149 0.50 -13.89 2.83
CA LYS A 149 1.16 -15.16 3.20
C LYS A 149 0.50 -16.40 2.59
N GLY A 150 -0.76 -16.29 2.17
CA GLY A 150 -1.55 -17.46 1.73
C GLY A 150 -2.05 -18.32 2.89
N ASP A 151 -2.09 -17.80 4.12
CA ASP A 151 -2.69 -18.51 5.26
C ASP A 151 -4.22 -18.40 5.21
N PHE A 152 -4.80 -19.07 4.22
CA PHE A 152 -6.24 -18.98 3.94
C PHE A 152 -7.09 -19.59 5.05
N SER A 153 -6.59 -20.61 5.75
CA SER A 153 -7.29 -21.21 6.89
C SER A 153 -7.52 -20.17 8.00
N GLN A 154 -6.46 -19.45 8.41
CA GLN A 154 -6.59 -18.40 9.41
C GLN A 154 -7.36 -17.17 8.86
N LEU A 155 -7.19 -16.85 7.58
CA LEU A 155 -7.93 -15.76 6.94
C LEU A 155 -9.44 -15.99 7.00
N VAL A 156 -9.91 -17.18 6.61
CA VAL A 156 -11.34 -17.56 6.64
C VAL A 156 -11.90 -17.52 8.07
N GLU A 157 -11.17 -18.08 9.03
CA GLU A 157 -11.56 -18.07 10.45
C GLU A 157 -11.80 -16.64 10.96
N ARG A 158 -10.94 -15.70 10.57
CA ARG A 158 -11.06 -14.28 10.92
C ARG A 158 -12.19 -13.59 10.17
N CYS A 159 -12.40 -13.93 8.91
CA CYS A 159 -13.52 -13.37 8.15
C CYS A 159 -14.87 -13.77 8.75
N LEU A 160 -15.01 -15.03 9.15
CA LEU A 160 -16.20 -15.52 9.87
C LEU A 160 -16.38 -14.81 11.21
N ARG A 161 -15.29 -14.56 11.97
CA ARG A 161 -15.36 -13.76 13.20
C ARG A 161 -15.85 -12.34 12.96
N MET A 162 -15.38 -11.67 11.90
CA MET A 162 -15.86 -10.33 11.55
C MET A 162 -17.34 -10.36 11.13
N SER A 163 -17.77 -11.36 10.36
CA SER A 163 -19.18 -11.50 9.97
C SER A 163 -20.11 -11.76 11.17
N ALA A 164 -19.67 -12.57 12.14
CA ALA A 164 -20.42 -12.83 13.36
C ALA A 164 -20.47 -11.61 14.30
N ASN A 165 -19.40 -10.82 14.35
CA ASN A 165 -19.26 -9.64 15.21
C ASN A 165 -18.80 -8.42 14.39
N PRO A 166 -19.69 -7.86 13.54
CA PRO A 166 -19.30 -6.84 12.57
C PRO A 166 -18.88 -5.52 13.24
N PRO A 167 -17.90 -4.82 12.65
CA PRO A 167 -17.51 -3.50 13.13
C PRO A 167 -18.69 -2.52 13.05
N LYS A 168 -18.71 -1.55 13.97
CA LYS A 168 -19.74 -0.50 14.04
C LYS A 168 -19.19 0.84 13.56
N GLY A 169 -20.09 1.78 13.27
CA GLY A 169 -19.75 3.14 12.87
C GLY A 169 -18.94 3.19 11.56
N PRO A 170 -17.97 4.11 11.43
CA PRO A 170 -17.17 4.28 10.21
C PRO A 170 -16.45 3.01 9.74
N LYS A 171 -16.08 2.12 10.67
CA LYS A 171 -15.37 0.87 10.37
C LYS A 171 -16.24 -0.19 9.68
N LYS A 172 -17.56 0.02 9.54
CA LYS A 172 -18.43 -0.83 8.72
C LYS A 172 -17.95 -0.95 7.28
N MET A 173 -17.21 0.04 6.77
CA MET A 173 -16.63 -0.03 5.43
C MET A 173 -15.70 -1.25 5.25
N PHE A 174 -15.11 -1.76 6.34
CA PHE A 174 -14.21 -2.91 6.31
C PHE A 174 -14.88 -4.25 6.01
N LEU A 175 -16.22 -4.30 6.01
CA LEU A 175 -16.96 -5.49 5.57
C LEU A 175 -16.73 -5.80 4.09
N LEU A 176 -16.53 -4.78 3.25
CA LEU A 176 -16.21 -4.98 1.84
C LEU A 176 -14.84 -5.67 1.66
N ASP A 177 -13.86 -5.32 2.50
CA ASP A 177 -12.56 -5.98 2.51
C ASP A 177 -12.69 -7.45 2.95
N ASN A 178 -13.59 -7.71 3.91
CA ASN A 178 -13.92 -9.06 4.35
C ASN A 178 -14.48 -9.93 3.22
N ASP A 179 -15.36 -9.36 2.40
CA ASP A 179 -15.94 -10.05 1.23
C ASP A 179 -14.85 -10.41 0.21
N PHE A 180 -13.91 -9.48 -0.05
CA PHE A 180 -12.74 -9.77 -0.90
C PHE A 180 -11.90 -10.93 -0.36
N PHE A 181 -11.58 -10.93 0.94
CA PHE A 181 -10.75 -12.00 1.52
C PHE A 181 -11.44 -13.36 1.52
N MET A 182 -12.75 -13.42 1.73
CA MET A 182 -13.52 -14.65 1.58
C MET A 182 -13.50 -15.16 0.14
N ALA A 183 -13.69 -14.28 -0.84
CA ALA A 183 -13.60 -14.64 -2.24
C ALA A 183 -12.19 -15.15 -2.61
N LEU A 184 -11.14 -14.46 -2.16
CA LEU A 184 -9.74 -14.86 -2.35
C LEU A 184 -9.47 -16.25 -1.79
N ALA A 185 -9.87 -16.51 -0.54
CA ALA A 185 -9.64 -17.80 0.10
C ALA A 185 -10.40 -18.96 -0.57
N ASN A 186 -11.52 -18.67 -1.22
CA ASN A 186 -12.32 -19.65 -1.95
C ASN A 186 -11.91 -19.78 -3.44
N GLY A 187 -10.95 -18.99 -3.91
CA GLY A 187 -10.61 -18.93 -5.34
C GLY A 187 -11.71 -18.36 -6.23
N ASP A 188 -12.65 -17.60 -5.66
CA ASP A 188 -13.76 -16.97 -6.37
C ASP A 188 -13.30 -15.67 -7.04
N VAL A 189 -12.82 -15.80 -8.28
CA VAL A 189 -12.35 -14.66 -9.09
C VAL A 189 -13.45 -13.64 -9.32
N ALA A 190 -14.69 -14.07 -9.57
CA ALA A 190 -15.81 -13.16 -9.80
C ALA A 190 -16.14 -12.36 -8.52
N GLY A 191 -16.11 -13.02 -7.35
CA GLY A 191 -16.27 -12.36 -6.05
C GLY A 191 -15.15 -11.36 -5.76
N MET A 192 -13.89 -11.70 -6.10
CA MET A 192 -12.75 -10.79 -5.98
C MET A 192 -12.94 -9.55 -6.85
N GLU A 193 -13.30 -9.72 -8.13
CA GLU A 193 -13.54 -8.62 -9.06
C GLU A 193 -14.71 -7.74 -8.63
N ALA A 194 -15.82 -8.34 -8.17
CA ALA A 194 -16.97 -7.60 -7.66
C ALA A 194 -16.60 -6.71 -6.46
N ALA A 195 -15.81 -7.24 -5.52
CA ALA A 195 -15.35 -6.47 -4.37
C ALA A 195 -14.39 -5.34 -4.78
N LEU A 196 -13.51 -5.57 -5.77
CA LEU A 196 -12.59 -4.55 -6.30
C LEU A 196 -13.33 -3.43 -7.06
N ILE A 197 -14.39 -3.77 -7.83
CA ILE A 197 -15.28 -2.80 -8.47
C ILE A 197 -15.91 -1.89 -7.41
N GLU A 198 -16.48 -2.48 -6.36
CA GLU A 198 -17.09 -1.69 -5.28
C GLU A 198 -16.05 -0.89 -4.49
N LEU A 199 -14.83 -1.42 -4.28
CA LEU A 199 -13.73 -0.69 -3.62
C LEU A 199 -13.27 0.54 -4.40
N THR A 200 -13.47 0.53 -5.72
CA THR A 200 -13.13 1.66 -6.61
C THR A 200 -14.35 2.50 -6.99
N SER A 201 -15.51 2.24 -6.39
CA SER A 201 -16.68 3.08 -6.57
C SER A 201 -16.44 4.48 -5.98
N PRO A 202 -17.04 5.54 -6.54
CA PRO A 202 -16.91 6.89 -5.99
C PRO A 202 -17.30 6.99 -4.51
N ALA A 203 -18.30 6.21 -4.09
CA ALA A 203 -18.76 6.16 -2.71
C ALA A 203 -17.72 5.52 -1.78
N SER A 204 -17.08 4.43 -2.20
CA SER A 204 -16.05 3.75 -1.41
C SER A 204 -14.77 4.59 -1.31
N ILE A 205 -14.32 5.16 -2.44
CA ILE A 205 -13.17 6.08 -2.47
C ILE A 205 -13.39 7.23 -1.50
N LYS A 206 -14.55 7.90 -1.56
CA LYS A 206 -14.87 9.02 -0.66
C LYS A 206 -14.82 8.63 0.82
N LYS A 207 -15.31 7.44 1.19
CA LYS A 207 -15.30 6.95 2.58
C LYS A 207 -13.89 6.67 3.11
N ARG A 208 -12.93 6.37 2.22
CA ARG A 208 -11.57 5.95 2.57
C ARG A 208 -10.51 7.03 2.40
N LEU A 209 -10.87 8.24 1.97
CA LEU A 209 -9.92 9.33 1.72
C LEU A 209 -8.98 9.61 2.91
N SER A 210 -9.47 9.52 4.15
CA SER A 210 -8.65 9.76 5.34
C SER A 210 -7.60 8.68 5.63
N ILE A 211 -7.63 7.56 4.91
CA ILE A 211 -6.65 6.47 5.01
C ILE A 211 -5.63 6.52 3.87
N GLU A 212 -5.97 7.17 2.75
CA GLU A 212 -5.08 7.32 1.62
C GLU A 212 -3.89 8.22 1.94
N SER A 213 -2.78 7.98 1.26
CA SER A 213 -1.61 8.85 1.33
C SER A 213 -1.85 10.14 0.57
N GLY A 214 -1.25 11.24 1.04
CA GLY A 214 -1.23 12.53 0.34
C GLY A 214 -0.56 12.51 -1.03
N PHE A 215 0.05 11.39 -1.44
CA PHE A 215 0.59 11.22 -2.80
C PHE A 215 -0.24 10.25 -3.65
N SER A 216 -1.07 9.38 -3.06
CA SER A 216 -1.91 8.42 -3.81
C SER A 216 -3.37 8.87 -3.95
N GLU A 217 -3.86 9.72 -3.05
CA GLU A 217 -5.28 10.08 -2.96
C GLU A 217 -5.80 10.68 -4.28
N GLY A 218 -6.75 9.97 -4.92
CA GLY A 218 -7.36 10.39 -6.18
C GLY A 218 -6.64 9.89 -7.42
N LEU A 219 -5.47 9.27 -7.28
CA LEU A 219 -4.75 8.59 -8.36
C LEU A 219 -5.02 7.09 -8.33
N ILE A 220 -4.98 6.47 -7.16
CA ILE A 220 -5.24 5.04 -6.97
C ILE A 220 -6.19 4.81 -5.79
N SER A 221 -6.77 3.61 -5.72
CA SER A 221 -7.30 3.03 -4.50
C SER A 221 -6.21 2.13 -3.91
N THR A 222 -5.57 2.56 -2.82
CA THR A 222 -4.46 1.78 -2.21
C THR A 222 -4.93 0.40 -1.78
N PHE A 223 -6.14 0.31 -1.20
CA PHE A 223 -6.79 -0.97 -0.89
C PHE A 223 -7.00 -1.82 -2.15
N GLY A 224 -7.58 -1.25 -3.21
CA GLY A 224 -7.81 -1.96 -4.46
C GLY A 224 -6.52 -2.49 -5.09
N VAL A 225 -5.46 -1.69 -5.10
CA VAL A 225 -4.14 -2.08 -5.60
C VAL A 225 -3.54 -3.21 -4.76
N ILE A 226 -3.55 -3.10 -3.42
CA ILE A 226 -3.05 -4.17 -2.54
C ILE A 226 -3.80 -5.49 -2.81
N TYR A 227 -5.13 -5.44 -2.89
CA TYR A 227 -5.97 -6.63 -3.03
C TYR A 227 -5.84 -7.28 -4.39
N ALA A 228 -5.89 -6.49 -5.47
CA ALA A 228 -5.63 -7.00 -6.82
C ALA A 228 -4.22 -7.58 -6.93
N LYS A 229 -3.21 -6.94 -6.31
CA LYS A 229 -1.84 -7.48 -6.30
C LYS A 229 -1.75 -8.81 -5.54
N ILE A 230 -2.42 -8.94 -4.39
CA ILE A 230 -2.49 -10.20 -3.63
C ILE A 230 -3.14 -11.31 -4.47
N ALA A 231 -4.25 -11.03 -5.15
CA ALA A 231 -4.91 -12.00 -6.03
C ALA A 231 -3.95 -12.52 -7.10
N TRP A 232 -3.25 -11.63 -7.80
CA TRP A 232 -2.24 -11.97 -8.81
C TRP A 232 -1.08 -12.78 -8.23
N ARG A 233 -0.63 -12.48 -7.00
CA ARG A 233 0.39 -13.27 -6.31
C ARG A 233 -0.02 -14.71 -6.01
N HIS A 234 -1.33 -14.96 -5.89
CA HIS A 234 -1.90 -16.30 -5.72
C HIS A 234 -2.39 -16.94 -7.03
N GLY A 235 -2.03 -16.35 -8.18
CA GLY A 235 -2.38 -16.89 -9.50
C GLY A 235 -3.76 -16.52 -10.02
N TYR A 236 -4.48 -15.62 -9.33
CA TYR A 236 -5.78 -15.11 -9.78
C TYR A 236 -5.59 -13.80 -10.53
N GLU A 237 -5.58 -13.87 -11.86
CA GLU A 237 -5.47 -12.70 -12.75
C GLU A 237 -6.79 -11.91 -12.84
N VAL A 238 -7.19 -11.29 -11.73
CA VAL A 238 -8.39 -10.43 -11.67
C VAL A 238 -8.29 -9.27 -12.65
N ARG A 239 -9.41 -8.92 -13.29
CA ARG A 239 -9.54 -7.84 -14.27
C ARG A 239 -10.65 -6.89 -13.87
N VAL A 240 -10.28 -5.63 -13.62
CA VAL A 240 -11.23 -4.58 -13.23
C VAL A 240 -10.98 -3.36 -14.09
N ASP A 241 -12.02 -2.90 -14.79
CA ASP A 241 -11.95 -1.69 -15.61
C ASP A 241 -12.10 -0.45 -14.73
N THR A 242 -10.98 -0.01 -14.15
CA THR A 242 -10.95 1.16 -13.28
C THR A 242 -9.57 1.82 -13.32
N PRO A 243 -9.48 3.16 -13.43
CA PRO A 243 -8.20 3.86 -13.43
C PRO A 243 -7.54 3.87 -12.04
N TYR A 244 -8.30 3.54 -10.99
CA TYR A 244 -7.81 3.52 -9.61
C TYR A 244 -6.99 2.26 -9.28
N ILE A 245 -6.94 1.28 -10.18
CA ILE A 245 -6.09 0.09 -10.08
C ILE A 245 -5.35 -0.06 -11.41
N PRO A 246 -4.12 0.49 -11.53
CA PRO A 246 -3.34 0.37 -12.76
C PRO A 246 -3.04 -1.11 -13.06
N VAL A 247 -3.57 -1.63 -14.16
CA VAL A 247 -3.45 -3.05 -14.51
C VAL A 247 -2.00 -3.47 -14.71
N GLU A 248 -1.15 -2.55 -15.16
CA GLU A 248 0.28 -2.75 -15.39
C GLU A 248 1.06 -3.02 -14.10
N TRP A 249 0.49 -2.66 -12.94
CA TRP A 249 1.13 -2.91 -11.63
C TRP A 249 0.88 -4.33 -11.12
N LEU A 250 -0.13 -5.02 -11.65
CA LEU A 250 -0.61 -6.29 -11.11
C LEU A 250 0.30 -7.50 -11.42
N PRO A 251 0.82 -7.68 -12.66
CA PRO A 251 1.73 -8.78 -12.97
C PRO A 251 2.89 -8.88 -11.99
N VAL A 252 3.12 -10.09 -11.47
CA VAL A 252 4.22 -10.36 -10.53
C VAL A 252 5.51 -10.51 -11.30
N LYS A 253 6.22 -9.39 -11.50
CA LYS A 253 7.42 -9.32 -12.33
C LYS A 253 8.48 -8.46 -11.64
N PRO A 254 9.30 -9.01 -10.73
CA PRO A 254 10.37 -8.25 -10.08
C PRO A 254 11.33 -7.63 -11.10
N LEU A 255 11.92 -6.49 -10.75
CA LEU A 255 13.02 -5.93 -11.54
C LEU A 255 14.21 -6.89 -11.53
N ALA A 256 14.95 -6.92 -12.64
CA ALA A 256 16.19 -7.70 -12.74
C ALA A 256 17.24 -7.22 -11.72
N ASN A 257 17.28 -5.91 -11.46
CA ASN A 257 18.15 -5.28 -10.48
C ASN A 257 17.40 -4.14 -9.78
N TYR A 258 17.54 -4.05 -8.46
CA TYR A 258 17.07 -2.91 -7.68
C TYR A 258 18.26 -2.05 -7.26
N ASN A 259 18.11 -0.74 -7.35
CA ASN A 259 19.07 0.23 -6.86
C ASN A 259 18.53 0.85 -5.56
N PRO A 260 19.17 0.62 -4.39
CA PRO A 260 18.74 1.19 -3.11
C PRO A 260 18.91 2.72 -3.01
N ILE A 261 19.60 3.35 -3.97
CA ILE A 261 19.87 4.79 -4.10
C ILE A 261 20.78 5.35 -3.00
N TYR A 262 20.49 5.08 -1.73
CA TYR A 262 21.23 5.61 -0.58
C TYR A 262 22.30 4.63 -0.10
N SER A 263 23.47 5.15 0.27
CA SER A 263 24.63 4.41 0.78
C SER A 263 24.30 3.59 2.02
N PHE A 264 23.60 4.18 2.98
CA PHE A 264 23.26 3.54 4.26
C PHE A 264 22.22 2.41 4.14
N LEU A 265 21.65 2.17 2.96
CA LEU A 265 20.76 1.03 2.68
C LEU A 265 21.48 -0.14 1.99
N LYS A 266 22.76 0.00 1.66
CA LYS A 266 23.57 -1.03 0.99
C LYS A 266 24.16 -2.03 1.96
#